data_AF-A0A1M5WDY3-F1
#
_entry.id   AF-A0A1M5WDY3-F1
#
_cell.length_a   1.000
_cell.length_b   1.000
_cell.length_c   1.000
_cell.angle_alpha   90.00
_cell.angle_beta   90.00
_cell.angle_gamma   90.00
#
_symmetry.space_group_name_H-M   'P 1'
#
loop_
_entity.id
_entity.type
_entity.pdbx_description
1 polymer ?
#
loop_
_entity_poly.entity_id
_entity_poly.type
_entity_poly.pdbx_seq_one_letter_code
_entity_poly.pdbx_strand_id
1 'polypeptide(L)'
;MNESTVTKMKQMKLYGMFNAFKTAIESGKTDHYTLDQFVSMIIDAEWDERYNRRIERSITNAKFHYKSNIESINFDVSRNLDR
;
A
#
# COMPACT_ATOMS: atom_id res chain seq x y z
N MET A 1 -4.51 2.72 24.16
CA MET A 1 -4.62 3.05 22.72
C MET A 1 -5.48 4.31 22.59
N ASN A 2 -5.04 5.35 21.88
CA ASN A 2 -5.89 6.55 21.68
C ASN A 2 -7.01 6.24 20.67
N GLU A 3 -8.11 5.67 21.17
CA GLU A 3 -9.25 5.22 20.36
C GLU A 3 -9.89 6.37 19.56
N SER A 4 -9.87 7.59 20.11
CA SER A 4 -10.35 8.80 19.43
C SER A 4 -9.55 9.10 18.16
N THR A 5 -8.23 8.93 18.21
CA THR A 5 -7.33 9.23 17.09
C THR A 5 -7.48 8.18 15.98
N VAL A 6 -7.53 6.91 16.36
CA VAL A 6 -7.75 5.78 15.44
C VAL A 6 -9.11 5.88 14.74
N THR A 7 -10.16 6.24 15.48
CA THR A 7 -11.50 6.41 14.92
C THR A 7 -11.53 7.57 13.92
N LYS A 8 -10.85 8.67 14.22
CA LYS A 8 -10.73 9.83 13.33
C LYS A 8 -9.96 9.49 12.05
N MET A 9 -8.88 8.71 12.13
CA MET A 9 -8.14 8.23 10.94
C MET A 9 -9.04 7.39 10.02
N LYS A 10 -9.86 6.50 10.58
CA LYS A 10 -10.83 5.71 9.80
C LYS A 10 -11.88 6.59 9.12
N GLN A 11 -12.42 7.58 9.82
CA GLN A 11 -13.40 8.53 9.27
C GLN A 11 -12.80 9.35 8.11
N MET A 12 -11.54 9.75 8.24
CA MET A 12 -10.78 10.48 7.21
C MET A 12 -10.29 9.59 6.06
N LYS A 13 -10.57 8.28 6.09
CA LYS A 13 -10.13 7.27 5.10
C LYS A 13 -8.61 7.11 4.99
N LEU A 14 -7.89 7.41 6.08
CA LEU A 14 -6.43 7.26 6.21
C LEU A 14 -6.08 5.82 6.62
N TYR A 15 -6.42 4.84 5.79
CA TYR A 15 -6.30 3.43 6.18
C TYR A 15 -4.85 2.93 6.25
N GLY A 16 -3.94 3.45 5.42
CA GLY A 16 -2.53 3.08 5.46
C GLY A 16 -1.87 3.59 6.73
N MET A 17 -2.13 4.86 7.05
CA MET A 17 -1.71 5.48 8.31
C MET A 17 -2.29 4.78 9.54
N PHE A 18 -3.58 4.41 9.50
CA PHE A 18 -4.21 3.64 10.58
C PHE A 18 -3.53 2.29 10.80
N ASN A 19 -3.25 1.54 9.74
CA ASN A 19 -2.60 0.23 9.82
C ASN A 19 -1.16 0.36 10.35
N ALA A 20 -0.36 1.28 9.81
CA ALA A 20 1.00 1.53 10.25
C ALA A 20 1.07 1.95 11.73
N PHE A 21 0.17 2.85 12.15
CA PHE A 21 0.06 3.28 13.54
C PHE A 21 -0.32 2.14 14.48
N LYS A 22 -1.28 1.30 14.09
CA LYS A 22 -1.69 0.11 14.86
C LYS A 22 -0.53 -0.88 14.98
N THR A 23 0.14 -1.21 13.88
CA THR A 23 1.29 -2.13 13.86
C THR A 23 2.44 -1.61 14.70
N ALA A 24 2.72 -0.31 14.69
CA ALA A 24 3.79 0.28 15.49
C ALA A 24 3.50 0.18 17.00
N ILE A 25 2.25 0.42 17.41
CA ILE A 25 1.82 0.27 18.81
C ILE A 25 1.87 -1.20 19.24
N GLU A 26 1.34 -2.11 18.42
CA GLU A 26 1.34 -3.55 18.71
C GLU A 26 2.77 -4.13 18.74
N SER A 27 3.65 -3.63 17.88
CA SER A 27 5.05 -4.05 17.83
C SER A 27 5.84 -3.63 19.07
N GLY A 28 5.41 -2.60 19.81
CA GLY A 28 6.12 -2.08 21.00
C GLY A 28 7.56 -1.59 20.75
N LYS A 29 8.01 -1.52 19.48
CA LYS A 29 9.36 -1.11 19.06
C LYS A 29 9.40 0.34 18.59
N THR A 30 8.60 1.21 19.22
CA THR A 30 8.59 2.65 18.89
C THR A 30 9.85 3.37 19.36
N ASP A 31 10.66 2.77 20.23
CA ASP A 31 11.87 3.36 20.81
C ASP A 31 12.97 3.70 19.80
N HIS A 32 12.93 3.10 18.61
CA HIS A 32 13.93 3.36 17.56
C HIS A 32 13.58 4.56 16.68
N TYR A 33 12.35 5.06 16.77
CA TYR A 33 11.89 6.17 15.94
C TYR A 33 11.86 7.45 16.75
N THR A 34 12.50 8.48 16.23
CA THR A 34 12.17 9.85 16.64
C THR A 34 10.73 10.18 16.18
N LEU A 35 10.08 11.11 16.87
CA LEU A 35 8.70 11.53 16.54
C LEU A 35 8.54 11.94 15.07
N ASP A 36 9.53 12.63 14.52
CA ASP A 36 9.54 13.07 13.12
C ASP A 36 9.63 11.89 12.14
N GLN A 37 10.55 10.95 12.39
CA GLN A 37 10.68 9.74 11.58
C GLN A 37 9.41 8.87 11.64
N PHE A 38 8.78 8.81 12.80
CA PHE A 38 7.52 8.08 12.97
C PHE A 38 6.39 8.69 12.13
N VAL A 39 6.30 10.02 12.12
CA VAL A 39 5.33 10.73 11.28
C VAL A 39 5.63 10.50 9.80
N SER A 40 6.90 10.58 9.37
CA SER A 40 7.30 10.27 7.99
C SER A 40 6.86 8.85 7.59
N MET A 41 7.22 7.84 8.38
CA MET A 41 6.89 6.44 8.11
C MET A 41 5.38 6.22 7.91
N ILE A 42 4.56 6.84 8.76
CA ILE A 42 3.10 6.69 8.70
C ILE A 42 2.52 7.41 7.47
N ILE A 43 3.08 8.58 7.10
CA ILE A 43 2.68 9.31 5.90
C ILE A 43 3.05 8.52 4.64
N ASP A 44 4.25 7.95 4.59
CA ASP A 44 4.72 7.13 3.48
C ASP A 44 3.82 5.90 3.29
N ALA A 45 3.46 5.23 4.39
CA ALA A 45 2.52 4.10 4.35
C ALA A 45 1.14 4.47 3.80
N GLU A 46 0.63 5.67 4.12
CA GLU A 46 -0.63 6.17 3.56
C GLU A 46 -0.50 6.50 2.07
N TRP A 47 0.64 7.05 1.65
CA TRP A 47 0.91 7.34 0.25
C TRP A 47 0.94 6.07 -0.59
N ASP A 48 1.68 5.05 -0.15
CA ASP A 48 1.78 3.75 -0.82
C ASP A 48 0.43 3.07 -0.94
N GLU A 49 -0.34 3.08 0.15
CA GLU A 49 -1.69 2.51 0.19
C GLU A 49 -2.63 3.22 -0.82
N ARG A 50 -2.55 4.55 -0.95
CA ARG A 50 -3.33 5.29 -1.95
C ARG A 50 -2.90 4.97 -3.37
N TYR A 51 -1.60 4.85 -3.59
CA TYR A 51 -1.03 4.50 -4.88
C TYR A 51 -1.47 3.09 -5.31
N ASN A 52 -1.40 2.12 -4.39
CA ASN A 52 -1.87 0.75 -4.61
C ASN A 52 -3.36 0.71 -4.94
N ARG A 53 -4.22 1.39 -4.17
CA ARG A 53 -5.66 1.46 -4.50
C ARG A 53 -5.94 2.11 -5.85
N ARG A 54 -5.13 3.08 -6.27
CA ARG A 54 -5.26 3.67 -7.62
C ARG A 54 -4.92 2.64 -8.69
N ILE A 55 -3.83 1.89 -8.52
CA ILE A 55 -3.45 0.81 -9.44
C ILE A 55 -4.54 -0.27 -9.51
N GLU A 56 -5.01 -0.76 -8.36
CA GLU A 56 -6.06 -1.77 -8.29
C GLU A 56 -7.35 -1.33 -9.00
N ARG A 57 -7.74 -0.07 -8.82
CA ARG A 57 -8.87 0.52 -9.55
C ARG A 57 -8.63 0.56 -11.05
N SER A 58 -7.44 0.97 -11.49
CA SER A 58 -7.10 0.98 -12.92
C SER A 58 -7.14 -0.43 -13.52
N ILE A 59 -6.60 -1.42 -12.82
CA ILE A 59 -6.64 -2.83 -13.24
C ILE A 59 -8.08 -3.33 -13.34
N THR A 60 -8.89 -3.06 -12.31
CA THR A 60 -10.30 -3.48 -12.27
C THR A 60 -11.11 -2.81 -13.38
N ASN A 61 -10.87 -1.52 -13.64
CA ASN A 61 -11.56 -0.76 -14.68
C ASN A 61 -11.17 -1.18 -16.10
N ALA A 62 -9.95 -1.67 -16.30
CA ALA A 62 -9.51 -2.17 -17.59
C ALA A 62 -10.24 -3.45 -18.03
N LYS A 63 -10.91 -4.16 -17.10
CA LYS A 63 -11.74 -5.35 -17.38
C LYS A 63 -11.01 -6.39 -18.23
N PHE A 64 -9.75 -6.67 -17.90
CA PHE A 64 -8.98 -7.68 -18.60
C PHE A 64 -9.72 -9.04 -18.53
N HIS A 65 -9.96 -9.65 -19.70
CA HIS A 65 -10.68 -10.93 -19.79
C HIS A 65 -9.93 -12.05 -19.06
N TYR A 66 -8.59 -11.96 -19.02
CA TYR A 66 -7.72 -12.83 -18.25
C TYR A 66 -6.92 -12.00 -17.25
N LYS A 67 -6.76 -12.53 -16.03
CA LYS A 67 -5.90 -11.90 -15.01
C LYS A 67 -4.44 -12.01 -15.46
N SER A 68 -3.86 -10.90 -15.90
CA SER A 68 -2.45 -10.87 -16.33
C SER A 68 -1.54 -11.06 -15.12
N ASN A 69 -0.78 -12.15 -15.12
CA ASN A 69 0.24 -12.44 -14.10
C ASN A 69 1.63 -12.32 -14.72
N ILE A 70 2.63 -11.93 -13.93
CA ILE A 70 4.02 -11.86 -14.40
C ILE A 70 4.52 -13.23 -14.90
N GLU A 71 4.02 -14.32 -14.29
CA GLU A 71 4.34 -15.71 -14.66
C GLU A 71 3.76 -16.12 -16.02
N SER A 72 2.70 -15.44 -16.48
CA SER A 72 2.12 -15.69 -17.81
C SER A 72 2.85 -14.97 -18.94
N ILE A 73 3.95 -14.27 -18.65
CA ILE A 73 4.78 -13.63 -19.67
C ILE A 73 5.52 -14.73 -20.44
N ASN A 74 5.10 -14.94 -21.68
CA ASN A 74 5.76 -15.86 -22.60
C ASN A 74 7.02 -15.20 -23.19
N PHE A 75 8.19 -15.69 -22.77
CA PHE A 75 9.54 -15.26 -23.21
C PHE A 75 10.11 -16.08 -24.38
N ASP A 76 9.29 -16.86 -25.07
CA ASP A 76 9.76 -17.71 -26.17
C ASP A 76 10.36 -16.86 -27.31
N VAL A 77 11.54 -17.27 -27.79
CA VAL A 77 12.33 -16.59 -28.84
C VAL A 77 11.57 -16.57 -30.18
N SER A 78 10.62 -17.50 -30.37
CA SER A 78 9.75 -17.57 -31.56
C SER A 78 8.81 -16.37 -31.73
N ARG A 79 8.66 -15.51 -30.70
CA ARG A 79 7.75 -14.36 -30.78
C ARG A 79 8.25 -13.20 -31.64
N ASN A 80 9.50 -13.23 -32.13
CA ASN A 80 10.11 -12.13 -32.90
C ASN A 80 9.81 -10.75 -32.25
N LEU A 81 9.85 -10.69 -30.92
CA LEU A 81 9.80 -9.41 -30.21
C LEU A 81 11.16 -8.76 -30.41
N ASP A 82 11.26 -7.97 -31.49
CA ASP A 82 12.40 -7.10 -31.69
C ASP A 82 12.41 -6.06 -30.57
N ARG A 83 13.62 -5.78 -30.08
CA ARG A 83 13.95 -5.11 -28.80
C ARG A 83 12.96 -4.06 -28.28
#